data_AF-A0A2V8FZV3-F1
#
_entry.id   AF-A0A2V8FZV3-F1
#
_cell.length_a   1.000
_cell.length_b   1.000
_cell.length_c   1.000
_cell.angle_alpha   90.00
_cell.angle_beta   90.00
_cell.angle_gamma   90.00
#
_symmetry.space_group_name_H-M   'P 1'
#
loop_
_entity.id
_entity.type
_entity.pdbx_description
1 polymer ?
#
loop_
_entity_poly.entity_id
_entity_poly.type
_entity_poly.pdbx_seq_one_letter_code
_entity_poly.pdbx_strand_id
1 'polypeptide(L)' 'VEPKVFIYDNYPGGIGFSRPLFDMHALLLERTRDLIDGCPCDSGCPSCVGPEGNTGPNAKRVASQILAQLLAEAV' A
#
# COMPACT_ATOMS: atom_id res chain seq x y z
N VAL A 1 -19.88 -5.09 -4.67
CA VAL A 1 -18.59 -5.00 -5.38
C VAL A 1 -17.52 -5.06 -4.31
N GLU A 2 -16.60 -6.02 -4.37
CA GLU A 2 -15.52 -6.15 -3.39
C GLU A 2 -14.30 -5.37 -3.90
N PRO A 3 -13.77 -4.37 -3.17
CA PRO A 3 -12.61 -3.60 -3.63
C PRO A 3 -11.35 -4.48 -3.64
N LYS A 4 -10.59 -4.44 -4.73
CA LYS A 4 -9.35 -5.23 -4.92
C LYS A 4 -8.23 -4.34 -5.42
N VAL A 5 -7.00 -4.62 -4.96
CA VAL A 5 -5.76 -3.98 -5.43
C VAL A 5 -4.96 -5.01 -6.22
N PHE A 6 -4.49 -4.64 -7.40
CA PHE A 6 -3.70 -5.50 -8.27
C PHE A 6 -2.32 -4.89 -8.50
N ILE A 7 -1.29 -5.73 -8.39
CA ILE A 7 0.09 -5.38 -8.73
C ILE A 7 0.50 -6.29 -9.89
N TYR A 8 0.93 -5.70 -11.00
CA TYR A 8 1.27 -6.45 -12.21
C TYR A 8 2.45 -5.83 -12.96
N ASP A 9 3.10 -6.65 -13.78
CA ASP A 9 4.20 -6.21 -14.64
C ASP A 9 3.63 -5.34 -15.77
N ASN A 10 3.98 -4.06 -15.80
CA ASN A 10 3.64 -3.19 -16.94
C ASN A 10 4.62 -3.39 -18.11
N TYR A 11 4.80 -4.64 -18.52
CA TYR A 11 5.64 -5.04 -19.63
C TYR A 11 4.88 -6.06 -20.51
N PRO A 12 4.88 -5.91 -21.84
CA PRO A 12 4.19 -6.85 -22.73
C PRO A 12 4.66 -8.30 -22.52
N GLY A 13 3.73 -9.20 -22.20
CA GLY A 13 4.03 -10.61 -21.92
C GLY A 13 4.51 -10.91 -20.49
N GLY A 14 4.79 -9.88 -19.68
CA GLY A 14 5.30 -10.01 -18.32
C GLY A 14 6.77 -10.40 -18.27
N ILE A 15 7.47 -9.96 -17.22
CA ILE A 15 8.89 -10.28 -16.97
C ILE A 15 9.07 -11.12 -15.71
N GLY A 16 7.97 -11.42 -15.01
CA GLY A 16 7.93 -12.36 -13.91
C GLY A 16 8.07 -11.72 -12.52
N PHE A 17 7.82 -10.42 -12.34
CA PHE A 17 7.88 -9.80 -11.00
C PHE A 17 6.59 -10.00 -10.20
N SER A 18 5.46 -10.06 -10.88
CA SER A 18 4.14 -10.20 -10.25
C SER A 18 4.03 -11.44 -9.35
N ARG A 19 4.58 -12.59 -9.77
CA ARG A 19 4.51 -13.84 -9.00
C ARG A 19 5.32 -13.76 -7.69
N PRO A 20 6.62 -13.39 -7.69
CA PRO A 20 7.36 -13.12 -6.47
C PRO A 20 6.70 -12.08 -5.56
N LEU A 21 6.16 -10.98 -6.12
CA LEU A 21 5.47 -9.95 -5.33
C LEU A 21 4.22 -10.51 -4.63
N PHE A 22 3.49 -11.42 -5.30
CA PHE A 22 2.37 -12.11 -4.69
C PHE A 22 2.83 -13.06 -3.57
N ASP A 23 3.88 -13.84 -3.79
CA ASP A 23 4.41 -14.75 -2.77
C ASP A 23 4.98 -13.96 -1.56
N MET A 24 5.44 -12.72 -1.76
CA MET A 24 5.96 -11.82 -0.72
C MET A 24 4.93 -10.80 -0.19
N HIS A 25 3.63 -10.95 -0.47
CA HIS A 25 2.65 -9.90 -0.17
C HIS A 25 2.59 -9.50 1.31
N ALA A 26 2.72 -10.46 2.24
CA ALA A 26 2.75 -10.16 3.68
C ALA A 26 3.90 -9.22 4.04
N LEU A 27 5.11 -9.49 3.51
CA LEU A 27 6.27 -8.62 3.69
C LEU A 27 6.03 -7.23 3.08
N LEU A 28 5.38 -7.15 1.92
CA LEU A 28 5.06 -5.86 1.29
C LEU A 28 4.10 -5.04 2.16
N LEU A 29 3.09 -5.67 2.77
CA LEU A 29 2.16 -5.00 3.68
C LEU A 29 2.88 -4.48 4.94
N GLU A 30 3.76 -5.29 5.54
CA GLU A 30 4.57 -4.87 6.69
C GLU A 30 5.45 -3.66 6.36
N ARG A 31 6.18 -3.71 5.24
CA ARG A 31 7.04 -2.59 4.82
C ARG A 31 6.26 -1.34 4.43
N THR A 32 5.03 -1.51 3.94
CA THR A 32 4.13 -0.38 3.69
C THR A 32 3.71 0.28 5.01
N ARG A 33 3.49 -0.50 6.08
CA ARG A 33 3.17 0.04 7.41
C ARG A 33 4.34 0.85 7.94
N ASP A 34 5.55 0.28 7.89
CA ASP A 34 6.76 0.96 8.33
C ASP A 34 7.00 2.28 7.55
N LEU A 35 6.72 2.30 6.24
CA LEU A 35 6.78 3.50 5.40
C LEU A 35 5.79 4.58 5.85
N ILE A 36 4.54 4.21 6.11
CA ILE A 36 3.49 5.16 6.50
C ILE A 36 3.77 5.70 7.91
N ASP A 37 4.09 4.82 8.86
CA ASP A 37 4.32 5.18 10.26
C ASP A 37 5.61 5.99 10.44
N GLY A 38 6.66 5.68 9.67
CA GLY A 38 7.92 6.42 9.69
C GLY A 38 7.88 7.77 8.97
N CYS A 39 6.81 8.07 8.22
CA CYS A 39 6.70 9.34 7.49
C CYS A 39 6.32 10.50 8.44
N PRO A 40 7.03 11.64 8.43
CA PRO A 40 6.75 12.75 9.35
C PRO A 40 5.56 13.64 8.95
N CYS A 41 4.87 13.36 7.84
CA CYS A 41 3.72 14.17 7.41
C CYS A 41 2.46 13.90 8.23
N ASP A 42 1.57 14.89 8.30
CA ASP A 42 0.31 14.78 9.05
C ASP A 42 -0.81 14.08 8.25
N SER A 43 -1.08 14.57 7.04
CA SER A 43 -2.24 14.15 6.22
C SER A 43 -1.87 13.21 5.08
N GLY A 44 -0.71 13.42 4.46
CA GLY A 44 -0.17 12.62 3.35
C GLY A 44 0.85 13.42 2.53
N CYS A 45 1.84 12.74 1.96
CA CYS A 45 2.80 13.37 1.05
C CYS A 45 3.18 12.43 -0.11
N PRO A 46 3.85 12.93 -1.17
CA PRO A 46 4.30 12.11 -2.31
C PRO A 46 5.17 10.89 -1.94
N SER A 47 5.75 10.86 -0.74
CA SER A 47 6.62 9.78 -0.29
C SER A 47 5.90 8.65 0.47
N CYS A 48 4.61 8.80 0.80
CA CYS A 48 3.85 7.78 1.53
C CYS A 48 2.50 7.47 0.86
N VAL A 49 1.42 8.09 1.33
CA VAL A 49 0.04 7.82 0.90
C VAL A 49 -0.43 8.74 -0.24
N GLY A 50 0.44 9.60 -0.76
CA GLY A 50 0.14 10.56 -1.82
C GLY A 50 0.01 12.01 -1.32
N PRO A 51 0.12 13.00 -2.22
CA PRO A 51 0.13 14.42 -1.85
C PRO A 51 -1.20 14.91 -1.27
N GLU A 52 -1.09 15.83 -0.32
CA GLU A 52 -2.23 16.57 0.22
C GLU A 52 -3.04 17.25 -0.91
N GLY A 53 -4.37 17.27 -0.77
CA GLY A 53 -5.30 17.81 -1.77
C GLY A 53 -5.79 16.81 -2.81
N ASN A 54 -5.03 15.73 -3.09
CA ASN A 54 -5.44 14.68 -4.04
C ASN A 54 -6.09 13.46 -3.35
N THR A 55 -5.74 13.20 -2.09
CA THR A 55 -6.16 12.00 -1.33
C THR A 55 -7.09 12.31 -0.15
N GLY A 56 -7.35 13.61 0.10
CA GLY A 56 -8.16 14.09 1.21
C GLY A 56 -7.40 14.27 2.54
N PRO A 57 -7.96 14.99 3.52
CA PRO A 57 -7.24 15.41 4.73
C PRO A 57 -6.92 14.27 5.70
N ASN A 58 -7.53 13.10 5.52
CA ASN A 58 -7.39 11.93 6.39
C ASN A 58 -6.64 10.77 5.72
N ALA A 59 -5.98 11.00 4.59
CA ALA A 59 -5.43 9.93 3.76
C ALA A 59 -4.49 9.00 4.55
N LYS A 60 -3.55 9.57 5.31
CA LYS A 60 -2.59 8.78 6.12
C LYS A 60 -3.32 7.91 7.14
N ARG A 61 -4.23 8.50 7.91
CA ARG A 61 -5.01 7.81 8.93
C ARG A 61 -5.85 6.67 8.36
N VAL A 62 -6.56 6.92 7.26
CA VAL A 62 -7.41 5.91 6.61
C VAL A 62 -6.57 4.79 6.00
N ALA A 63 -5.45 5.11 5.35
CA ALA A 63 -4.53 4.12 4.80
C ALA A 63 -3.97 3.21 5.90
N SER A 64 -3.50 3.76 7.03
CA SER A 64 -3.05 2.96 8.18
C SER A 64 -4.14 2.04 8.72
N GLN A 65 -5.40 2.51 8.78
CA GLN A 65 -6.53 1.70 9.24
C GLN A 65 -6.84 0.53 8.30
N ILE A 66 -6.88 0.77 6.99
CA ILE A 66 -7.08 -0.29 5.99
C ILE A 66 -5.93 -1.30 6.06
N LEU A 67 -4.69 -0.81 6.14
CA LEU A 67 -3.51 -1.67 6.20
C LEU A 67 -3.49 -2.55 7.46
N ALA A 68 -3.92 -2.03 8.60
CA ALA A 68 -4.04 -2.79 9.83
C ALA A 68 -5.04 -3.96 9.70
N GLN A 69 -6.17 -3.77 9.00
CA GLN A 69 -7.13 -4.84 8.74
C GLN A 69 -6.56 -5.90 7.80
N LEU A 70 -5.88 -5.49 6.73
CA LEU A 70 -5.24 -6.43 5.79
C LEU A 70 -4.15 -7.28 6.47
N LEU A 71 -3.37 -6.69 7.38
CA LEU A 71 -2.37 -7.42 8.16
C LEU A 71 -2.99 -8.38 9.18
N ALA A 72 -4.18 -8.08 9.72
CA ALA A 72 -4.88 -8.98 10.62
C ALA A 72 -5.46 -10.21 9.89
N GLU A 73 -5.79 -10.09 8.61
CA GLU A 73 -6.29 -11.18 7.76
C GLU A 73 -5.18 -12.03 7.11
N ALA A 74 -3.97 -11.48 6.97
CA ALA A 74 -2.82 -12.16 6.37
C ALA A 74 -2.07 -13.11 7.32
N VAL A 75 -2.45 -13.14 8.60
CA VAL A 75 -1.92 -14.03 9.67
C VAL A 75 -2.90 -15.17 9.90
#